data_AF-A0A517ML89-F1
#
_entry.id   AF-A0A517ML89-F1
#
_cell.length_a   1.000
_cell.length_b   1.000
_cell.length_c   1.000
_cell.angle_alpha   90.00
_cell.angle_beta   90.00
_cell.angle_gamma   90.00
#
_symmetry.space_group_name_H-M   'P 1'
#
loop_
_entity.id
_entity.type
_entity.pdbx_description
1 polymer ?
#
loop_
_entity_poly.entity_id
_entity_poly.type
_entity_poly.pdbx_seq_one_letter_code
_entity_poly.pdbx_strand_id
1 'polypeptide(L)'
;MNIVLIVLLALYVIAFLVFLWKSADIWRWYHIVLAVTLMILSIVFLAPLAGVLKTRVAWNQMFQQVEKQLIDLKAKNVQLNQEEGGVRHLQLELQKLSSESGRVWRHLAMQNVTPEGITLVKMPDPNAPVDPAAPAAAADAVPMVPESIVLYGFAEQEMTFNETVSLVPTVYLGEFNVISSTPNQVVVAAAGTPSPRQRQAIESGAAKSWSLYELLPLDGHGPFLAPGSQPSDANMFGRVDAELVESLFGNRVPAEILQAYLQDGQRVGEGGAIIESVEETDGEAPAVSAARNEYLVRWSKIKFIKDYSEDVDSAEDRGAEEGGFFEQGLAVDSRLKRDGDETTVSFESGDEVYVPYDTAIDLRDQGIAEILVNHSVRRLNDYRFILRRTELRLDEVRDQIAQQTKQKKILEETMAQTDAMNQQFQVTKNHLESDNGQLIRERTAVDQFSKKLEQELDSSRKTLAELYRLNQQLSQELTSIHTELAELIEERVEAVAAE
;
A
#
# COMPACT_ATOMS: atom_id res chain seq x y z
N MET A 1 43.58 57.28 37.54
CA MET A 1 43.07 58.67 37.56
C MET A 1 43.02 59.32 38.96
N ASN A 2 43.25 58.57 40.05
CA ASN A 2 43.06 59.13 41.42
C ASN A 2 44.25 59.94 41.95
N ILE A 3 45.50 59.55 41.65
CA ILE A 3 46.69 60.21 42.24
C ILE A 3 46.89 61.62 41.67
N VAL A 4 46.73 61.80 40.36
CA VAL A 4 46.91 63.10 39.69
C VAL A 4 45.89 64.13 40.21
N LEU A 5 44.64 63.73 40.42
CA LEU A 5 43.58 64.62 40.88
C LEU A 5 43.76 65.01 42.37
N ILE A 6 44.23 64.07 43.20
CA ILE A 6 44.58 64.36 44.61
C ILE A 6 45.76 65.33 44.69
N VAL A 7 46.79 65.16 43.87
CA VAL A 7 47.95 66.07 43.81
C VAL A 7 47.51 67.47 43.35
N LEU A 8 46.66 67.57 42.34
CA LEU A 8 46.16 68.86 41.84
C LEU A 8 45.27 69.57 42.87
N LEU A 9 44.42 68.81 43.58
CA LEU A 9 43.59 69.35 44.66
C LEU A 9 44.43 69.80 45.86
N ALA A 10 45.48 69.06 46.23
CA ALA A 10 46.42 69.47 47.26
C ALA A 10 47.16 70.76 46.89
N LEU A 11 47.63 70.87 45.64
CA LEU A 11 48.25 72.10 45.13
C LEU A 11 47.28 73.29 45.14
N TYR A 12 46.01 73.07 44.80
CA TYR A 12 44.97 74.11 44.85
C TYR A 12 44.73 74.62 46.28
N VAL A 13 44.64 73.72 47.26
CA VAL A 13 44.48 74.10 48.68
C VAL A 13 45.70 74.88 49.18
N ILE A 14 46.92 74.44 48.83
CA ILE A 14 48.15 75.16 49.19
C ILE A 14 48.17 76.56 48.55
N ALA A 15 47.84 76.67 47.25
CA ALA A 15 47.77 77.96 46.57
C ALA A 15 46.73 78.89 47.22
N PHE A 16 45.56 78.38 47.59
CA PHE A 16 44.52 79.14 48.29
C PHE A 16 45.01 79.66 49.65
N LEU A 17 45.70 78.83 50.44
CA LEU A 17 46.28 79.25 51.71
C LEU A 17 47.34 80.35 51.53
N VAL A 18 48.19 80.24 50.50
CA VAL A 18 49.19 81.26 50.16
C VAL A 18 48.51 82.58 49.75
N PHE A 19 47.44 82.52 48.94
CA PHE A 19 46.68 83.71 48.57
C PHE A 19 45.97 84.33 49.76
N LEU A 20 45.37 83.53 50.66
CA LEU A 20 44.75 84.02 51.90
C LEU A 20 45.76 84.76 52.77
N TRP A 21 46.96 84.19 52.93
CA TRP A 21 48.02 84.81 53.71
C TRP A 21 48.45 86.15 53.13
N LYS A 22 48.67 86.24 51.82
CA LYS A 22 49.00 87.51 51.16
C LYS A 22 47.85 88.53 51.15
N SER A 23 46.60 88.07 51.20
CA SER A 23 45.42 88.93 51.16
C SER A 23 45.02 89.45 52.54
N ALA A 24 45.58 88.89 53.62
CA ALA A 24 45.22 89.22 54.99
C ALA A 24 45.44 90.70 55.35
N ASP A 25 46.45 91.34 54.75
CA ASP A 25 46.77 92.76 54.98
C ASP A 25 45.79 93.71 54.26
N ILE A 26 45.08 93.23 53.24
CA ILE A 26 44.21 94.03 52.37
C ILE A 26 42.74 93.79 52.71
N TRP A 27 42.38 92.57 53.13
CA TRP A 27 41.00 92.14 53.31
C TRP A 27 40.56 92.22 54.77
N ARG A 28 39.34 92.69 55.00
CA ARG A 28 38.71 92.65 56.34
C ARG A 28 38.37 91.21 56.73
N TRP A 29 38.36 90.93 58.03
CA TRP A 29 38.19 89.59 58.60
C TRP A 29 36.96 88.83 58.07
N TYR A 30 35.83 89.51 57.83
CA TYR A 30 34.61 88.87 57.35
C TYR A 30 34.72 88.37 55.90
N HIS A 31 35.55 89.00 55.05
CA HIS A 31 35.81 88.52 53.69
C HIS A 31 36.66 87.23 53.71
N ILE A 32 37.59 87.13 54.66
CA ILE A 32 38.42 85.93 54.85
C ILE A 32 37.55 84.77 55.33
N VAL A 33 36.67 84.99 56.31
CA VAL A 33 35.73 83.97 56.80
C VAL A 33 34.79 83.51 55.69
N LEU A 34 34.26 84.42 54.87
CA LEU A 34 33.42 84.09 53.73
C LEU A 34 34.17 83.25 52.68
N ALA A 35 35.41 83.59 52.35
CA ALA A 35 36.22 82.84 51.39
C ALA A 35 36.54 81.42 51.90
N VAL A 36 36.89 81.27 53.18
CA VAL A 36 37.15 79.96 53.80
C VAL A 36 35.89 79.10 53.83
N THR A 37 34.75 79.67 54.21
CA THR A 37 33.46 78.93 54.23
C THR A 37 33.03 78.51 52.83
N LEU A 38 33.20 79.36 51.81
CA LEU A 38 32.97 78.99 50.41
C LEU A 38 33.89 77.87 49.92
N MET A 39 35.17 77.87 50.33
CA MET A 39 36.10 76.78 49.99
C MET A 39 35.71 75.46 50.66
N ILE A 40 35.33 75.48 51.95
CA ILE A 40 34.87 74.27 52.63
C ILE A 40 33.61 73.73 51.94
N LEU A 41 32.67 74.62 51.60
CA LEU A 41 31.44 74.26 50.92
C LEU A 41 31.71 73.63 49.54
N SER A 42 32.63 74.19 48.74
CA SER A 42 32.96 73.66 47.42
C SER A 42 33.62 72.28 47.48
N ILE A 43 34.48 72.03 48.47
CA ILE A 43 35.11 70.72 48.70
C ILE A 43 34.05 69.69 49.14
N VAL A 44 33.14 70.07 50.04
CA VAL A 44 32.06 69.18 50.52
C VAL A 44 31.10 68.80 49.38
N PHE A 45 30.77 69.73 48.48
CA PHE A 45 29.88 69.44 47.34
C PHE A 45 30.56 68.68 46.18
N LEU A 46 31.89 68.61 46.14
CA LEU A 46 32.62 67.88 45.09
C LEU A 46 32.39 66.35 45.18
N ALA A 47 32.30 65.81 46.40
CA ALA A 47 32.05 64.39 46.64
C ALA A 47 30.68 63.89 46.13
N PRO A 48 29.52 64.50 46.48
CA PRO A 48 28.23 64.08 45.95
C PRO A 48 28.13 64.31 44.44
N LEU A 49 28.74 65.37 43.89
CA LEU A 49 28.72 65.63 42.45
C LEU A 49 29.51 64.57 41.66
N ALA A 50 30.67 64.15 42.18
CA ALA A 50 31.42 63.02 41.63
C ALA A 50 30.65 61.69 41.77
N GLY A 51 29.95 61.49 42.89
CA GLY A 51 29.07 60.34 43.10
C GLY A 51 27.96 60.27 42.05
N VAL A 52 27.24 61.37 41.82
CA VAL A 52 26.19 61.46 40.79
C VAL A 52 26.73 61.21 39.39
N LEU A 53 27.91 61.76 39.05
CA LEU A 53 28.55 61.51 37.75
C LEU A 53 28.93 60.04 37.57
N LYS A 54 29.53 59.42 38.59
CA LYS A 54 29.90 57.99 38.54
C LYS A 54 28.66 57.10 38.40
N THR A 55 27.60 57.41 39.14
CA THR A 55 26.32 56.70 39.03
C THR A 55 25.75 56.88 37.63
N ARG A 56 25.70 58.11 37.08
CA ARG A 56 25.21 58.34 35.71
C ARG A 56 26.00 57.55 34.65
N VAL A 57 27.32 57.47 34.78
CA VAL A 57 28.16 56.68 33.87
C VAL A 57 27.84 55.19 33.99
N ALA A 58 27.74 54.65 35.22
CA ALA A 58 27.38 53.25 35.45
C ALA A 58 25.97 52.93 34.90
N TRP A 59 25.00 53.81 35.10
CA TRP A 59 23.63 53.65 34.59
C TRP A 59 23.59 53.70 33.06
N ASN A 60 24.34 54.60 32.43
CA ASN A 60 24.46 54.63 30.97
C ASN A 60 25.10 53.35 30.42
N GLN A 61 26.11 52.80 31.08
CA GLN A 61 26.73 51.54 30.69
C GLN A 61 25.74 50.38 30.80
N MET A 62 24.98 50.30 31.90
CA MET A 62 23.93 49.30 32.07
C MET A 62 22.83 49.45 31.02
N PHE A 63 22.40 50.68 30.72
CA PHE A 63 21.43 50.96 29.67
C PHE A 63 21.92 50.47 28.31
N GLN A 64 23.16 50.79 27.95
CA GLN A 64 23.77 50.32 26.70
C GLN A 64 23.89 48.79 26.62
N GLN A 65 24.18 48.12 27.74
CA GLN A 65 24.22 46.66 27.79
C GLN A 65 22.84 46.05 27.59
N VAL A 66 21.82 46.57 28.28
CA VAL A 66 20.43 46.10 28.15
C VAL A 66 19.89 46.38 26.75
N GLU A 67 20.20 47.53 26.16
CA GLU A 67 19.81 47.88 24.79
C GLU A 67 20.41 46.92 23.77
N LYS A 68 21.71 46.59 23.91
CA LYS A 68 22.36 45.56 23.07
C LYS A 68 21.71 44.19 23.24
N GLN A 69 21.50 43.74 24.48
CA GLN A 69 20.83 42.45 24.74
C GLN A 69 19.41 42.40 24.16
N LEU A 70 18.67 43.50 24.22
CA LEU A 70 17.33 43.60 23.66
C LEU A 70 17.37 43.51 22.13
N ILE A 71 18.31 44.17 21.47
CA ILE A 71 18.50 44.08 20.02
C ILE A 71 18.87 42.64 19.63
N ASP A 72 19.82 42.02 20.32
CA ASP A 72 20.25 40.63 20.06
C ASP A 72 19.10 39.63 20.26
N LEU A 73 18.30 39.80 21.33
CA LEU A 73 17.13 38.96 21.58
C LEU A 73 16.02 39.18 20.55
N LYS A 74 15.80 40.41 20.10
CA LYS A 74 14.85 40.70 19.01
C LYS A 74 15.30 40.05 17.72
N ALA A 75 16.59 40.16 17.37
CA ALA A 75 17.16 39.51 16.19
C ALA A 75 16.98 37.99 16.27
N LYS A 76 17.29 37.37 17.42
CA LYS A 76 17.09 35.93 17.64
C LYS A 76 15.63 35.50 17.58
N ASN A 77 14.70 36.32 18.08
CA ASN A 77 13.26 36.04 18.00
C ASN A 77 12.76 36.07 16.56
N VAL A 78 13.18 37.07 15.78
CA VAL A 78 12.89 37.15 14.34
C VAL A 78 13.45 35.93 13.64
N GLN A 79 14.70 35.55 13.95
CA GLN A 79 15.35 34.37 13.40
C GLN A 79 14.53 33.09 13.65
N LEU A 80 14.18 32.82 14.90
CA LEU A 80 13.43 31.62 15.30
C LEU A 80 11.99 31.59 14.74
N ASN A 81 11.40 32.74 14.43
CA ASN A 81 10.00 32.82 13.98
C ASN A 81 9.84 33.00 12.47
N GLN A 82 10.83 33.54 11.75
CA GLN A 82 10.66 33.98 10.36
C GLN A 82 11.63 33.32 9.36
N GLU A 83 12.76 32.74 9.80
CA GLU A 83 13.65 32.00 8.88
C GLU A 83 13.04 30.66 8.45
N GLU A 84 13.52 30.11 7.34
CA GLU A 84 13.21 28.75 6.89
C GLU A 84 13.52 27.74 8.02
N GLY A 85 12.52 26.94 8.40
CA GLY A 85 12.59 26.05 9.57
C GLY A 85 12.26 26.72 10.92
N GLY A 86 11.88 27.99 10.94
CA GLY A 86 11.36 28.69 12.12
C GLY A 86 9.97 28.21 12.54
N VAL A 87 9.55 28.56 13.76
CA VAL A 87 8.29 28.06 14.36
C VAL A 87 7.07 28.36 13.49
N ARG A 88 7.00 29.54 12.86
CA ARG A 88 5.88 29.91 11.98
C ARG A 88 5.88 29.08 10.70
N HIS A 89 7.04 28.81 10.14
CA HIS A 89 7.17 27.95 8.96
C HIS A 89 6.71 26.53 9.28
N LEU A 90 7.20 25.96 10.38
CA LEU A 90 6.78 24.65 10.87
C LEU A 90 5.29 24.59 11.20
N GLN A 91 4.71 25.66 11.76
CA GLN A 91 3.27 25.76 11.98
C GLN A 91 2.48 25.79 10.67
N LEU A 92 2.97 26.50 9.65
CA LEU A 92 2.34 26.53 8.33
C LEU A 92 2.42 25.16 7.64
N GLU A 93 3.58 24.50 7.70
CA GLU A 93 3.75 23.13 7.18
C GLU A 93 2.86 22.13 7.90
N LEU A 94 2.81 22.19 9.24
CA LEU A 94 1.91 21.37 10.05
C LEU A 94 0.44 21.66 9.73
N GLN A 95 0.10 22.94 9.54
CA GLN A 95 -1.26 23.34 9.19
C GLN A 95 -1.63 22.78 7.81
N LYS A 96 -0.73 22.88 6.82
CA LYS A 96 -0.92 22.30 5.49
C LYS A 96 -1.14 20.79 5.59
N LEU A 97 -0.26 20.07 6.28
CA LEU A 97 -0.39 18.63 6.49
C LEU A 97 -1.69 18.27 7.24
N SER A 98 -2.08 19.05 8.24
CA SER A 98 -3.33 18.84 8.98
C SER A 98 -4.57 19.15 8.14
N SER A 99 -4.50 20.10 7.22
CA SER A 99 -5.60 20.39 6.29
C SER A 99 -5.75 19.31 5.23
N GLU A 100 -4.63 18.71 4.78
CA GLU A 100 -4.61 17.63 3.80
C GLU A 100 -5.08 16.29 4.40
N SER A 101 -4.73 16.01 5.67
CA SER A 101 -5.13 14.77 6.37
C SER A 101 -6.45 14.85 7.15
N GLY A 102 -7.05 16.04 7.22
CA GLY A 102 -8.25 16.29 8.01
C GLY A 102 -8.03 16.04 9.51
N ARG A 103 -9.12 15.78 10.25
CA ARG A 103 -9.00 15.40 11.67
C ARG A 103 -8.55 13.95 11.78
N VAL A 104 -7.60 13.72 12.68
CA VAL A 104 -7.06 12.39 12.98
C VAL A 104 -7.22 12.10 14.46
N TRP A 105 -7.78 10.94 14.78
CA TRP A 105 -7.94 10.43 16.14
C TRP A 105 -7.05 9.21 16.31
N ARG A 106 -5.98 9.34 17.11
CA ARG A 106 -4.97 8.29 17.32
C ARG A 106 -5.14 7.61 18.67
N HIS A 107 -4.53 6.43 18.82
CA HIS A 107 -4.42 5.69 20.07
C HIS A 107 -5.77 5.32 20.69
N LEU A 108 -6.74 4.97 19.83
CA LEU A 108 -8.05 4.51 20.28
C LEU A 108 -7.99 3.00 20.57
N ALA A 109 -8.26 2.63 21.81
CA ALA A 109 -8.30 1.24 22.24
C ALA A 109 -9.60 0.58 21.78
N MET A 110 -9.48 -0.58 21.13
CA MET A 110 -10.65 -1.41 20.83
C MET A 110 -11.13 -2.12 22.09
N GLN A 111 -12.37 -1.88 22.50
CA GLN A 111 -12.94 -2.46 23.72
C GLN A 111 -13.90 -3.62 23.42
N ASN A 112 -14.85 -3.42 22.50
CA ASN A 112 -15.87 -4.40 22.16
C ASN A 112 -16.11 -4.43 20.65
N VAL A 113 -16.29 -5.63 20.11
CA VAL A 113 -16.73 -5.87 18.73
C VAL A 113 -18.11 -6.51 18.81
N THR A 114 -19.14 -5.78 18.36
CA THR A 114 -20.52 -6.29 18.29
C THR A 114 -20.98 -6.33 16.83
N PRO A 115 -22.00 -7.14 16.49
CA PRO A 115 -22.57 -7.14 15.14
C PRO A 115 -23.11 -5.78 14.69
N GLU A 116 -23.48 -4.93 15.64
CA GLU A 116 -24.03 -3.58 15.39
C GLU A 116 -22.94 -2.49 15.32
N GLY A 117 -21.72 -2.77 15.78
CA GLY A 117 -20.63 -1.79 15.75
C GLY A 117 -19.42 -2.15 16.63
N ILE A 118 -18.33 -1.45 16.39
CA ILE A 118 -17.05 -1.55 17.09
C ILE A 118 -16.93 -0.35 18.02
N THR A 119 -16.64 -0.62 19.29
CA THR A 119 -16.43 0.39 20.31
C THR A 119 -14.95 0.70 20.47
N LEU A 120 -14.60 1.98 20.28
CA LEU A 120 -13.26 2.51 20.42
C LEU A 120 -13.23 3.54 21.55
N VAL A 121 -12.27 3.43 22.47
CA VAL A 121 -12.14 4.28 23.65
C VAL A 121 -10.80 5.01 23.61
N LYS A 122 -10.80 6.31 23.92
CA LYS A 122 -9.57 7.08 24.08
C LYS A 122 -8.84 6.61 25.34
N MET A 123 -7.61 6.14 25.21
CA MET A 123 -6.81 5.79 26.39
C MET A 123 -6.48 7.06 27.18
N PRO A 124 -6.57 7.04 28.52
CA PRO A 124 -6.14 8.17 29.35
C PRO A 124 -4.64 8.37 29.20
N ASP A 125 -4.22 9.61 28.93
CA ASP A 125 -2.81 9.98 28.85
C ASP A 125 -2.17 9.85 30.24
N PRO A 126 -1.16 8.97 30.43
CA PRO A 126 -0.50 8.79 31.72
C PRO A 126 0.27 10.02 32.21
N ASN A 127 0.53 11.01 31.33
CA ASN A 127 1.23 12.25 31.65
C ASN A 127 0.31 13.49 31.73
N ALA A 128 -1.01 13.33 31.66
CA ALA A 128 -1.92 14.44 31.86
C ALA A 128 -1.73 15.02 33.28
N PRO A 129 -1.44 16.32 33.45
CA PRO A 129 -1.36 16.92 34.77
C PRO A 129 -2.71 16.76 35.47
N VAL A 130 -2.73 15.94 36.52
CA VAL A 130 -3.89 15.77 37.38
C VAL A 130 -4.02 17.05 38.19
N ASP A 131 -4.83 18.00 37.73
CA ASP A 131 -5.23 19.16 38.53
C ASP A 131 -6.35 18.71 39.49
N PRO A 132 -6.09 18.60 40.81
CA PRO A 132 -7.08 18.11 41.77
C PRO A 132 -8.17 19.14 42.08
N ALA A 133 -8.16 20.33 41.46
CA ALA A 133 -9.14 21.40 41.68
C ALA A 133 -10.02 21.73 40.46
N ALA A 134 -9.90 21.00 39.34
CA ALA A 134 -10.78 21.22 38.20
C ALA A 134 -12.21 20.76 38.54
N PRO A 135 -13.24 21.64 38.48
CA PRO A 135 -14.62 21.21 38.65
C PRO A 135 -14.96 20.17 37.58
N ALA A 136 -15.70 19.13 37.96
CA ALA A 136 -16.19 18.12 37.03
C ALA A 136 -16.95 18.82 35.89
N ALA A 137 -16.33 18.89 34.71
CA ALA A 137 -16.92 19.49 33.53
C ALA A 137 -18.03 18.56 33.02
N ALA A 138 -19.22 18.72 33.59
CA ALA A 138 -20.46 18.10 33.15
C ALA A 138 -21.42 19.21 32.70
N ALA A 139 -21.17 19.76 31.50
CA ALA A 139 -22.12 20.44 30.62
C ALA A 139 -21.35 20.83 29.34
N ASP A 140 -21.83 20.41 28.18
CA ASP A 140 -21.25 20.65 26.84
C ASP A 140 -19.92 19.96 26.51
N ALA A 141 -19.80 18.68 26.88
CA ALA A 141 -18.70 17.87 26.38
C ALA A 141 -18.94 17.52 24.90
N VAL A 142 -18.23 18.22 24.01
CA VAL A 142 -18.27 18.01 22.56
C VAL A 142 -17.97 16.53 22.25
N PRO A 143 -18.75 15.86 21.38
CA PRO A 143 -18.47 14.48 20.98
C PRO A 143 -17.06 14.37 20.39
N MET A 144 -16.35 13.28 20.70
CA MET A 144 -14.97 13.08 20.23
C MET A 144 -14.89 13.14 18.70
N VAL A 145 -15.91 12.59 18.04
CA VAL A 145 -16.05 12.51 16.59
C VAL A 145 -17.47 12.93 16.23
N PRO A 146 -17.69 13.82 15.24
CA PRO A 146 -19.04 14.13 14.81
C PRO A 146 -19.75 12.89 14.26
N GLU A 147 -21.04 12.76 14.56
CA GLU A 147 -21.86 11.64 14.12
C GLU A 147 -22.12 11.71 12.60
N SER A 148 -22.38 10.55 11.99
CA SER A 148 -22.67 10.43 10.54
C SER A 148 -21.54 10.84 9.59
N ILE A 149 -20.28 10.84 10.04
CA ILE A 149 -19.09 10.98 9.18
C ILE A 149 -18.55 9.58 8.82
N VAL A 150 -18.04 9.44 7.60
CA VAL A 150 -17.28 8.26 7.14
C VAL A 150 -15.81 8.46 7.52
N LEU A 151 -15.22 7.47 8.19
CA LEU A 151 -13.85 7.48 8.67
C LEU A 151 -13.07 6.30 8.11
N TYR A 152 -11.78 6.51 7.89
CA TYR A 152 -10.83 5.48 7.49
C TYR A 152 -10.12 4.92 8.72
N GLY A 153 -10.30 3.64 9.01
CA GLY A 153 -9.72 2.97 10.17
C GLY A 153 -8.40 2.28 9.85
N PHE A 154 -7.42 2.43 10.74
CA PHE A 154 -6.12 1.74 10.65
C PHE A 154 -5.76 1.11 11.99
N ALA A 155 -5.23 -0.11 11.97
CA ALA A 155 -4.60 -0.71 13.14
C ALA A 155 -3.20 -0.14 13.34
N GLU A 156 -2.89 0.22 14.58
CA GLU A 156 -1.60 0.75 14.98
C GLU A 156 -0.68 -0.37 15.48
N GLN A 157 0.61 -0.24 15.20
CA GLN A 157 1.68 -1.07 15.77
C GLN A 157 2.78 -0.18 16.36
N GLU A 158 3.39 -0.66 17.43
CA GLU A 158 4.54 0.02 18.05
C GLU A 158 5.76 -0.07 17.13
N MET A 159 6.31 1.09 16.77
CA MET A 159 7.55 1.23 16.01
C MET A 159 8.52 2.12 16.78
N THR A 160 9.79 1.74 16.78
CA THR A 160 10.85 2.53 17.39
C THR A 160 11.51 3.39 16.33
N PHE A 161 11.44 4.72 16.49
CA PHE A 161 12.18 5.69 15.69
C PHE A 161 13.12 6.44 16.61
N ASN A 162 14.42 6.45 16.33
CA ASN A 162 15.42 7.21 17.09
C ASN A 162 15.23 7.06 18.62
N GLU A 163 15.18 5.81 19.10
CA GLU A 163 14.98 5.42 20.51
C GLU A 163 13.60 5.76 21.12
N THR A 164 12.67 6.32 20.34
CA THR A 164 11.31 6.64 20.78
C THR A 164 10.31 5.63 20.20
N VAL A 165 9.55 4.95 21.06
CA VAL A 165 8.47 4.05 20.63
C VAL A 165 7.23 4.89 20.33
N SER A 166 6.74 4.82 19.09
CA SER A 166 5.53 5.47 18.60
C SER A 166 4.59 4.45 17.97
N LEU A 167 3.29 4.62 18.19
CA LEU A 167 2.26 3.82 17.53
C LEU A 167 1.99 4.37 16.13
N VAL A 168 2.19 3.54 15.11
CA VAL A 168 2.06 3.90 13.69
C VAL A 168 1.00 3.03 13.02
N PRO A 169 0.11 3.59 12.18
CA PRO A 169 -0.85 2.81 11.40
C PRO A 169 -0.14 1.90 10.40
N THR A 170 -0.43 0.60 10.43
CA THR A 170 0.21 -0.40 9.53
C THR A 170 -0.76 -1.21 8.70
N VAL A 171 -1.99 -1.42 9.20
CA VAL A 171 -3.00 -2.23 8.50
C VAL A 171 -4.26 -1.40 8.33
N TYR A 172 -4.69 -1.24 7.08
CA TYR A 172 -5.98 -0.64 6.76
C TYR A 172 -7.13 -1.59 7.16
N LEU A 173 -8.08 -1.08 7.93
CA LEU A 173 -9.20 -1.84 8.50
C LEU A 173 -10.52 -1.62 7.74
N GLY A 174 -10.59 -0.57 6.92
CA GLY A 174 -11.75 -0.25 6.11
C GLY A 174 -12.35 1.12 6.39
N GLU A 175 -13.52 1.36 5.78
CA GLU A 175 -14.32 2.56 5.94
C GLU A 175 -15.42 2.32 6.98
N PHE A 176 -15.62 3.27 7.89
CA PHE A 176 -16.54 3.15 9.00
C PHE A 176 -17.42 4.39 9.16
N ASN A 177 -18.72 4.18 9.40
CA ASN A 177 -19.68 5.22 9.76
C ASN A 177 -19.74 5.38 11.28
N VAL A 178 -19.72 6.62 11.75
CA VAL A 178 -19.88 6.93 13.18
C VAL A 178 -21.36 6.82 13.57
N ILE A 179 -21.69 5.85 14.43
CA ILE A 179 -23.06 5.63 14.93
C ILE A 179 -23.35 6.53 16.13
N SER A 180 -22.41 6.57 17.07
CA SER A 180 -22.52 7.43 18.25
C SER A 180 -21.15 7.84 18.74
N SER A 181 -21.04 9.04 19.29
CA SER A 181 -19.80 9.52 19.89
C SER A 181 -20.05 10.22 21.22
N THR A 182 -19.25 9.85 22.19
CA THR A 182 -19.11 10.54 23.47
C THR A 182 -17.71 11.18 23.52
N PRO A 183 -17.39 12.02 24.52
CA PRO A 183 -16.07 12.66 24.63
C PRO A 183 -14.90 11.68 24.74
N ASN A 184 -15.15 10.45 25.21
CA ASN A 184 -14.10 9.46 25.49
C ASN A 184 -14.25 8.16 24.67
N GLN A 185 -15.34 8.00 23.94
CA GLN A 185 -15.67 6.75 23.24
C GLN A 185 -16.39 7.05 21.94
N VAL A 186 -16.07 6.31 20.89
CA VAL A 186 -16.80 6.32 19.62
C VAL A 186 -17.24 4.90 19.27
N VAL A 187 -18.48 4.78 18.79
CA VAL A 187 -19.01 3.54 18.24
C VAL A 187 -19.12 3.70 16.74
N VAL A 188 -18.42 2.82 16.01
CA VAL A 188 -18.32 2.86 14.55
C VAL A 188 -18.86 1.57 13.94
N ALA A 189 -19.56 1.64 12.82
CA ALA A 189 -19.96 0.47 12.04
C ALA A 189 -19.28 0.49 10.67
N ALA A 190 -18.91 -0.67 10.15
CA ALA A 190 -18.34 -0.75 8.82
C ALA A 190 -19.33 -0.21 7.78
N ALA A 191 -18.87 0.67 6.88
CA ALA A 191 -19.70 1.28 5.85
C ALA A 191 -20.12 0.27 4.76
N GLY A 192 -19.32 -0.79 4.59
CA GLY A 192 -19.60 -1.91 3.70
C GLY A 192 -19.25 -3.26 4.34
N THR A 193 -19.35 -4.34 3.56
CA THR A 193 -18.96 -5.67 4.04
C THR A 193 -17.44 -5.74 4.21
N PRO A 194 -16.91 -5.91 5.44
CA PRO A 194 -15.48 -5.96 5.65
C PRO A 194 -14.89 -7.24 5.04
N SER A 195 -13.76 -7.08 4.35
CA SER A 195 -13.05 -8.20 3.75
C SER A 195 -12.61 -9.21 4.82
N PRO A 196 -12.44 -10.50 4.48
CA PRO A 196 -11.95 -11.51 5.43
C PRO A 196 -10.65 -11.12 6.14
N ARG A 197 -9.75 -10.39 5.46
CA ARG A 197 -8.50 -9.89 6.05
C ARG A 197 -8.74 -8.81 7.10
N GLN A 198 -9.65 -7.86 6.81
CA GLN A 198 -10.04 -6.82 7.77
C GLN A 198 -10.74 -7.45 8.98
N ARG A 199 -11.70 -8.37 8.75
CA ARG A 199 -12.36 -9.12 9.82
C ARG A 199 -11.34 -9.88 10.67
N GLN A 200 -10.41 -10.59 10.05
CA GLN A 200 -9.36 -11.28 10.78
C GLN A 200 -8.49 -10.30 11.58
N ALA A 201 -8.11 -9.14 11.03
CA ALA A 201 -7.31 -8.15 11.74
C ALA A 201 -8.03 -7.58 12.98
N ILE A 202 -9.35 -7.35 12.86
CA ILE A 202 -10.21 -6.87 13.93
C ILE A 202 -10.43 -7.98 14.99
N GLU A 203 -10.85 -9.17 14.56
CA GLU A 203 -11.26 -10.28 15.43
C GLU A 203 -10.09 -11.00 16.10
N SER A 204 -8.92 -11.07 15.44
CA SER A 204 -7.71 -11.70 16.01
C SER A 204 -7.09 -10.92 17.17
N GLY A 205 -7.58 -9.70 17.44
CA GLY A 205 -6.98 -8.81 18.42
C GLY A 205 -5.63 -8.24 17.97
N ALA A 206 -5.29 -8.33 16.67
CA ALA A 206 -4.14 -7.65 16.09
C ALA A 206 -4.35 -6.12 16.05
N ALA A 207 -5.60 -5.68 15.87
CA ALA A 207 -6.00 -4.27 15.94
C ALA A 207 -6.38 -3.85 17.38
N LYS A 208 -5.43 -3.88 18.32
CA LYS A 208 -5.69 -3.43 19.71
C LYS A 208 -5.84 -1.91 19.82
N SER A 209 -5.04 -1.18 19.04
CA SER A 209 -5.05 0.27 18.96
C SER A 209 -5.37 0.69 17.53
N TRP A 210 -6.19 1.73 17.40
CA TRP A 210 -6.72 2.22 16.14
C TRP A 210 -6.40 3.69 15.98
N SER A 211 -6.07 4.06 14.74
CA SER A 211 -6.12 5.43 14.25
C SER A 211 -7.31 5.58 13.30
N LEU A 212 -8.11 6.63 13.49
CA LEU A 212 -9.19 7.03 12.60
C LEU A 212 -8.80 8.30 11.86
N TYR A 213 -9.00 8.30 10.55
CA TYR A 213 -8.73 9.43 9.67
C TYR A 213 -10.01 9.91 9.01
N GLU A 214 -10.27 11.21 9.04
CA GLU A 214 -11.36 11.83 8.27
C GLU A 214 -11.03 11.86 6.78
N LEU A 215 -9.78 12.19 6.44
CA LEU A 215 -9.27 12.19 5.07
C LEU A 215 -7.98 11.37 5.01
N LEU A 216 -7.81 10.61 3.94
CA LEU A 216 -6.53 9.95 3.69
C LEU A 216 -5.51 11.01 3.25
N PRO A 217 -4.28 11.00 3.81
CA PRO A 217 -3.26 11.96 3.42
C PRO A 217 -2.92 11.78 1.94
N LEU A 218 -2.61 12.86 1.25
CA LEU A 218 -2.11 12.79 -0.12
C LEU A 218 -0.66 12.29 -0.11
N ASP A 219 -0.32 11.44 -1.08
CA ASP A 219 1.08 11.03 -1.29
C ASP A 219 1.88 12.22 -1.82
N GLY A 220 3.14 12.32 -1.40
CA GLY A 220 4.02 13.41 -1.79
C GLY A 220 5.49 13.01 -1.71
N HIS A 221 6.34 13.78 -2.40
CA HIS A 221 7.80 13.57 -2.38
C HIS A 221 8.43 14.17 -1.11
N GLY A 222 7.90 15.31 -0.66
CA GLY A 222 8.45 16.12 0.44
C GLY A 222 8.71 15.37 1.76
N PRO A 223 7.80 14.52 2.27
CA PRO A 223 7.98 13.82 3.55
C PRO A 223 9.21 12.90 3.63
N PHE A 224 9.79 12.52 2.48
CA PHE A 224 10.93 11.61 2.39
C PHE A 224 12.26 12.34 2.16
N LEU A 225 12.25 13.66 2.07
CA LEU A 225 13.44 14.48 1.86
C LEU A 225 14.13 14.78 3.19
N ALA A 226 15.46 14.89 3.13
CA ALA A 226 16.25 15.32 4.26
C ALA A 226 15.89 16.77 4.65
N PRO A 227 15.78 17.07 5.96
CA PRO A 227 15.40 18.38 6.44
C PRO A 227 16.37 19.47 5.95
N GLY A 228 15.82 20.55 5.41
CA GLY A 228 16.60 21.66 4.84
C GLY A 228 17.26 21.35 3.50
N SER A 229 16.94 20.23 2.85
CA SER A 229 17.43 19.95 1.51
C SER A 229 16.70 20.81 0.47
N GLN A 230 17.46 21.33 -0.50
CA GLN A 230 16.93 22.14 -1.59
C GLN A 230 17.09 21.40 -2.92
N PRO A 231 16.20 21.67 -3.91
CA PRO A 231 16.34 21.19 -5.28
C PRO A 231 17.73 21.51 -5.86
N SER A 232 18.29 20.56 -6.61
CA SER A 232 19.57 20.70 -7.30
C SER A 232 19.54 19.99 -8.65
N ASP A 233 20.51 20.25 -9.51
CA ASP A 233 20.60 19.55 -10.80
C ASP A 233 20.73 18.02 -10.65
N ALA A 234 21.27 17.57 -9.51
CA ALA A 234 21.41 16.15 -9.19
C ALA A 234 20.10 15.52 -8.69
N ASN A 235 19.24 16.29 -8.01
CA ASN A 235 17.94 15.82 -7.56
C ASN A 235 16.90 16.96 -7.58
N MET A 236 15.82 16.78 -8.35
CA MET A 236 14.81 17.82 -8.58
C MET A 236 14.01 18.23 -7.34
N PHE A 237 13.90 17.36 -6.32
CA PHE A 237 13.12 17.66 -5.11
C PHE A 237 14.02 18.03 -3.92
N GLY A 238 15.22 17.47 -3.88
CA GLY A 238 16.14 17.60 -2.75
C GLY A 238 16.80 16.27 -2.42
N ARG A 239 17.66 16.24 -1.42
CA ARG A 239 18.32 14.98 -1.02
C ARG A 239 17.33 14.10 -0.26
N VAL A 240 17.06 12.90 -0.75
CA VAL A 240 16.26 11.89 -0.03
C VAL A 240 16.96 11.50 1.28
N ASP A 241 16.19 11.39 2.36
CA ASP A 241 16.66 10.88 3.65
C ASP A 241 16.65 9.34 3.64
N ALA A 242 17.77 8.75 3.23
CA ALA A 242 17.89 7.30 3.13
C ALA A 242 17.70 6.58 4.46
N GLU A 243 18.13 7.16 5.57
CA GLU A 243 18.00 6.56 6.90
C GLU A 243 16.53 6.53 7.34
N LEU A 244 15.80 7.63 7.12
CA LEU A 244 14.36 7.68 7.35
C LEU A 244 13.62 6.66 6.49
N VAL A 245 13.89 6.63 5.18
CA VAL A 245 13.24 5.71 4.23
C VAL A 245 13.52 4.25 4.59
N GLU A 246 14.76 3.90 4.96
CA GLU A 246 15.11 2.56 5.42
C GLU A 246 14.45 2.20 6.75
N SER A 247 14.31 3.14 7.69
CA SER A 247 13.65 2.90 8.97
C SER A 247 12.14 2.62 8.81
N LEU A 248 11.48 3.36 7.91
CA LEU A 248 10.06 3.23 7.62
C LEU A 248 9.78 1.94 6.85
N PHE A 249 10.50 1.73 5.75
CA PHE A 249 10.17 0.68 4.78
C PHE A 249 11.02 -0.57 4.95
N GLY A 250 12.34 -0.45 5.12
CA GLY A 250 13.28 -1.55 5.38
C GLY A 250 12.93 -2.86 4.67
N ASN A 251 12.79 -3.94 5.44
CA ASN A 251 12.40 -5.27 4.93
C ASN A 251 10.87 -5.48 4.82
N ARG A 252 10.06 -4.43 4.99
CA ARG A 252 8.59 -4.51 4.97
C ARG A 252 8.02 -4.34 3.56
N VAL A 253 8.81 -3.78 2.64
CA VAL A 253 8.42 -3.59 1.24
C VAL A 253 9.39 -4.34 0.31
N PRO A 254 8.94 -4.70 -0.90
CA PRO A 254 9.84 -5.18 -1.96
C PRO A 254 10.99 -4.20 -2.22
N ALA A 255 12.17 -4.75 -2.54
CA ALA A 255 13.37 -3.96 -2.81
C ALA A 255 13.19 -2.93 -3.93
N GLU A 256 12.36 -3.25 -4.94
CA GLU A 256 12.02 -2.35 -6.05
C GLU A 256 11.30 -1.08 -5.57
N ILE A 257 10.36 -1.22 -4.64
CA ILE A 257 9.62 -0.08 -4.06
C ILE A 257 10.59 0.76 -3.23
N LEU A 258 11.40 0.13 -2.37
CA LEU A 258 12.40 0.85 -1.57
C LEU A 258 13.35 1.65 -2.46
N GLN A 259 13.85 1.03 -3.54
CA GLN A 259 14.72 1.69 -4.51
C GLN A 259 14.03 2.86 -5.21
N ALA A 260 12.73 2.78 -5.50
CA ALA A 260 11.98 3.87 -6.10
C ALA A 260 11.90 5.10 -5.18
N TYR A 261 11.75 4.92 -3.86
CA TYR A 261 11.82 6.02 -2.90
C TYR A 261 13.22 6.63 -2.80
N LEU A 262 14.28 5.80 -2.82
CA LEU A 262 15.66 6.28 -2.74
C LEU A 262 16.12 7.03 -3.99
N GLN A 263 15.60 6.64 -5.16
CA GLN A 263 15.91 7.25 -6.45
C GLN A 263 14.95 8.39 -6.83
N ASP A 264 14.02 8.75 -5.94
CA ASP A 264 13.03 9.78 -6.23
C ASP A 264 13.69 11.15 -6.45
N GLY A 265 13.37 11.76 -7.58
CA GLY A 265 13.92 13.00 -8.09
C GLY A 265 15.36 12.93 -8.61
N GLN A 266 16.07 11.79 -8.55
CA GLN A 266 17.48 11.69 -8.96
C GLN A 266 17.67 11.87 -10.47
N ARG A 267 18.78 12.48 -10.88
CA ARG A 267 19.16 12.58 -12.30
C ARG A 267 19.42 11.19 -12.90
N VAL A 268 18.78 10.90 -14.02
CA VAL A 268 18.99 9.69 -14.80
C VAL A 268 20.26 9.85 -15.62
N GLY A 269 21.23 8.95 -15.42
CA GLY A 269 22.40 8.87 -16.29
C GLY A 269 22.00 8.52 -17.72
N GLU A 270 22.76 9.00 -18.71
CA GLU A 270 22.57 8.62 -20.12
C GLU A 270 22.51 7.08 -20.25
N GLY A 271 21.37 6.55 -20.73
CA GLY A 271 21.13 5.10 -20.88
C GLY A 271 20.48 4.38 -19.68
N GLY A 272 19.98 5.09 -18.66
CA GLY A 272 19.26 4.48 -17.55
C GLY A 272 17.88 3.94 -17.97
N ALA A 273 17.69 2.61 -17.84
CA ALA A 273 16.40 1.95 -18.11
C ALA A 273 15.39 2.26 -16.99
N ILE A 274 14.53 3.24 -17.23
CA ILE A 274 13.30 3.51 -16.48
C ILE A 274 12.15 3.35 -17.48
N ILE A 275 10.92 3.14 -17.02
CA ILE A 275 9.74 2.97 -17.90
C ILE A 275 9.70 4.11 -18.93
N GLU A 276 10.08 3.80 -20.16
CA GLU A 276 9.65 4.51 -21.35
C GLU A 276 8.19 4.11 -21.56
N SER A 277 7.33 5.07 -21.87
CA SER A 277 5.90 4.86 -22.16
C SER A 277 5.61 3.53 -22.83
N VAL A 278 4.57 2.84 -22.35
CA VAL A 278 4.11 1.58 -22.91
C VAL A 278 3.51 1.82 -24.28
N GLU A 279 4.32 1.72 -25.34
CA GLU A 279 3.83 1.14 -26.58
C GLU A 279 3.95 -0.38 -26.43
N GLU A 280 2.83 -1.08 -26.35
CA GLU A 280 2.78 -2.53 -26.55
C GLU A 280 3.17 -2.80 -28.01
N THR A 281 4.46 -2.84 -28.31
CA THR A 281 4.94 -3.37 -29.58
C THR A 281 4.94 -4.90 -29.47
N ASP A 282 4.12 -5.53 -30.28
CA ASP A 282 4.01 -6.98 -30.42
C ASP A 282 5.39 -7.66 -30.56
N GLY A 283 5.69 -8.58 -29.64
CA GLY A 283 6.39 -9.82 -29.99
C GLY A 283 7.87 -9.97 -29.68
N GLU A 284 8.57 -9.02 -29.04
CA GLU A 284 9.97 -9.24 -28.64
C GLU A 284 10.27 -8.72 -27.23
N ALA A 285 10.59 -9.65 -26.32
CA ALA A 285 10.99 -9.33 -24.95
C ALA A 285 12.32 -8.54 -24.97
N PRO A 286 12.36 -7.29 -24.48
CA PRO A 286 13.60 -6.53 -24.48
C PRO A 286 14.61 -7.16 -23.52
N ALA A 287 15.86 -7.20 -23.98
CA ALA A 287 16.98 -7.81 -23.28
C ALA A 287 17.22 -7.17 -21.90
N VAL A 288 17.42 -8.05 -20.92
CA VAL A 288 17.71 -7.75 -19.52
C VAL A 288 19.02 -6.94 -19.38
N SER A 289 18.92 -5.63 -19.23
CA SER A 289 20.01 -4.81 -18.68
C SER A 289 19.40 -3.64 -17.89
N ALA A 290 19.66 -3.63 -16.57
CA ALA A 290 18.99 -2.86 -15.52
C ALA A 290 17.51 -3.26 -15.31
N ALA A 291 17.19 -3.83 -14.14
CA ALA A 291 15.84 -4.20 -13.77
C ALA A 291 14.90 -2.97 -13.92
N ARG A 292 13.94 -3.05 -14.84
CA ARG A 292 12.93 -2.02 -15.07
C ARG A 292 12.15 -1.83 -13.77
N ASN A 293 12.28 -0.69 -13.12
CA ASN A 293 11.51 -0.38 -11.91
C ASN A 293 10.16 0.22 -12.31
N GLU A 294 9.07 -0.54 -12.13
CA GLU A 294 7.72 -0.13 -12.51
C GLU A 294 7.15 1.05 -11.71
N TYR A 295 7.80 1.41 -10.60
CA TYR A 295 7.38 2.48 -9.70
C TYR A 295 8.02 3.84 -10.04
N LEU A 296 8.97 3.86 -10.98
CA LEU A 296 9.66 5.08 -11.43
C LEU A 296 9.20 5.48 -12.84
N VAL A 297 8.96 6.77 -13.01
CA VAL A 297 8.65 7.42 -14.29
C VAL A 297 9.77 8.41 -14.61
N ARG A 298 10.07 8.57 -15.90
CA ARG A 298 11.06 9.53 -16.34
C ARG A 298 10.40 10.90 -16.56
N TRP A 299 10.98 11.92 -15.94
CA TRP A 299 10.63 13.32 -16.17
C TRP A 299 11.82 14.03 -16.80
N SER A 300 11.56 15.01 -17.64
CA SER A 300 12.57 15.76 -18.35
C SER A 300 12.45 17.24 -18.04
N LYS A 301 13.58 17.85 -17.71
CA LYS A 301 13.72 19.30 -17.72
C LYS A 301 13.92 19.74 -19.17
N ILE A 302 12.95 20.47 -19.71
CA ILE A 302 12.99 21.03 -21.05
C ILE A 302 13.22 22.53 -21.01
N LYS A 303 13.83 23.07 -22.07
CA LYS A 303 13.95 24.50 -22.33
C LYS A 303 13.23 24.85 -23.62
N PHE A 304 12.29 25.79 -23.56
CA PHE A 304 11.56 26.25 -24.74
C PHE A 304 12.50 27.06 -25.66
N ILE A 305 12.53 26.72 -26.95
CA ILE A 305 13.26 27.45 -27.99
C ILE A 305 12.30 28.40 -28.74
N LYS A 306 11.00 28.13 -28.70
CA LYS A 306 9.93 28.92 -29.31
C LYS A 306 8.81 29.13 -28.30
N ASP A 307 8.07 30.21 -28.47
CA ASP A 307 6.88 30.49 -27.67
C ASP A 307 5.85 29.37 -27.92
N TYR A 308 5.34 28.79 -26.82
CA TYR A 308 4.42 27.66 -26.84
C TYR A 308 3.24 27.93 -25.91
N SER A 309 2.05 27.58 -26.35
CA SER A 309 0.82 27.80 -25.58
C SER A 309 0.00 26.53 -25.62
N GLU A 310 -0.34 26.01 -24.45
CA GLU A 310 -1.10 24.76 -24.31
C GLU A 310 -2.30 24.99 -23.40
N ASP A 311 -3.44 24.43 -23.79
CA ASP A 311 -4.66 24.43 -22.98
C ASP A 311 -4.51 23.36 -21.91
N VAL A 312 -4.53 23.76 -20.63
CA VAL A 312 -4.23 22.86 -19.48
C VAL A 312 -5.48 22.32 -18.80
N ASP A 313 -6.67 22.77 -19.18
CA ASP A 313 -7.94 22.27 -18.66
C ASP A 313 -8.60 21.33 -19.68
N SER A 314 -9.16 20.21 -19.22
CA SER A 314 -9.87 19.32 -20.12
C SER A 314 -11.26 19.86 -20.44
N ALA A 315 -11.78 19.54 -21.63
CA ALA A 315 -13.17 19.85 -22.00
C ALA A 315 -14.22 19.02 -21.23
N GLU A 316 -13.81 17.97 -20.52
CA GLU A 316 -14.69 17.10 -19.72
C GLU A 316 -14.74 17.54 -18.25
N ASP A 317 -15.94 17.77 -17.70
CA ASP A 317 -16.13 17.99 -16.27
C ASP A 317 -16.46 16.65 -15.58
N ARG A 318 -15.58 16.16 -14.72
CA ARG A 318 -15.87 14.99 -13.86
C ARG A 318 -15.96 15.39 -12.40
N GLY A 319 -16.94 14.82 -11.70
CA GLY A 319 -17.13 15.05 -10.27
C GLY A 319 -16.08 14.32 -9.43
N ALA A 320 -15.85 14.79 -8.19
CA ALA A 320 -14.89 14.20 -7.24
C ALA A 320 -15.15 12.72 -6.88
N GLU A 321 -16.30 12.17 -7.27
CA GLU A 321 -16.70 10.77 -7.07
C GLU A 321 -16.34 9.84 -8.24
N GLU A 322 -16.14 10.38 -9.44
CA GLU A 322 -15.92 9.57 -10.65
C GLU A 322 -14.46 9.13 -10.81
N GLY A 323 -13.50 9.91 -10.29
CA GLY A 323 -12.08 9.58 -10.32
C GLY A 323 -11.48 9.45 -11.74
N GLY A 324 -10.16 9.46 -11.82
CA GLY A 324 -9.41 9.35 -13.07
C GLY A 324 -8.00 9.90 -12.91
N PHE A 325 -7.00 9.21 -13.46
CA PHE A 325 -5.62 9.67 -13.42
C PHE A 325 -5.38 10.78 -14.46
N PHE A 326 -4.47 11.69 -14.11
CA PHE A 326 -3.80 12.61 -15.01
C PHE A 326 -2.98 11.83 -16.04
N GLU A 327 -3.59 11.31 -17.10
CA GLU A 327 -2.85 10.62 -18.16
C GLU A 327 -2.16 11.59 -19.14
N GLN A 328 -2.60 12.86 -19.19
CA GLN A 328 -2.09 13.87 -20.13
C GLN A 328 -1.74 15.22 -19.49
N GLY A 329 -1.72 15.32 -18.16
CA GLY A 329 -1.41 16.58 -17.46
C GLY A 329 -2.52 17.64 -17.48
N LEU A 330 -3.68 17.37 -18.11
CA LEU A 330 -4.83 18.26 -18.12
C LEU A 330 -5.70 18.12 -16.85
N ALA A 331 -6.19 19.23 -16.30
CA ALA A 331 -7.08 19.21 -15.13
C ALA A 331 -8.50 18.76 -15.53
N VAL A 332 -8.95 17.63 -14.98
CA VAL A 332 -10.31 17.06 -15.20
C VAL A 332 -11.24 17.30 -14.00
N ASP A 333 -10.69 17.38 -12.78
CA ASP A 333 -11.46 17.72 -11.57
C ASP A 333 -11.83 19.21 -11.61
N SER A 334 -13.13 19.48 -11.57
CA SER A 334 -13.71 20.84 -11.53
C SER A 334 -13.08 21.78 -10.50
N ARG A 335 -12.51 21.27 -9.40
CA ARG A 335 -11.85 22.07 -8.35
C ARG A 335 -10.41 22.48 -8.69
N LEU A 336 -9.79 21.77 -9.64
CA LEU A 336 -8.42 21.98 -10.07
C LEU A 336 -8.34 22.76 -11.40
N LYS A 337 -9.46 22.87 -12.11
CA LYS A 337 -9.61 23.76 -13.27
C LYS A 337 -9.47 25.21 -12.84
N ARG A 338 -8.93 26.04 -13.73
CA ARG A 338 -8.81 27.48 -13.46
C ARG A 338 -10.17 28.13 -13.73
N ASP A 339 -10.70 28.87 -12.75
CA ASP A 339 -11.90 29.67 -12.94
C ASP A 339 -11.59 30.89 -13.85
N GLY A 340 -11.95 30.85 -15.14
CA GLY A 340 -11.88 32.01 -16.06
C GLY A 340 -11.53 31.67 -17.53
N ASP A 341 -11.45 32.70 -18.39
CA ASP A 341 -11.10 32.60 -19.84
C ASP A 341 -9.60 32.23 -20.09
N GLU A 342 -8.83 31.91 -19.04
CA GLU A 342 -7.39 31.63 -19.10
C GLU A 342 -7.09 30.15 -18.78
N THR A 343 -7.70 29.25 -19.55
CA THR A 343 -7.40 27.80 -19.53
C THR A 343 -6.05 27.49 -20.20
N THR A 344 -5.45 28.48 -20.88
CA THR A 344 -4.19 28.33 -21.62
C THR A 344 -2.99 28.84 -20.83
N VAL A 345 -1.92 28.05 -20.75
CA VAL A 345 -0.62 28.47 -20.22
C VAL A 345 0.31 28.78 -21.39
N SER A 346 0.87 29.99 -21.41
CA SER A 346 1.89 30.42 -22.38
C SER A 346 3.29 30.34 -21.77
N PHE A 347 4.23 29.75 -22.51
CA PHE A 347 5.65 29.67 -22.20
C PHE A 347 6.43 30.49 -23.22
N GLU A 348 7.35 31.33 -22.74
CA GLU A 348 8.21 32.14 -23.60
C GLU A 348 9.48 31.36 -23.99
N SER A 349 10.06 31.71 -25.13
CA SER A 349 11.37 31.19 -25.53
C SER A 349 12.44 31.47 -24.46
N GLY A 350 12.97 30.41 -23.85
CA GLY A 350 13.98 30.46 -22.80
C GLY A 350 13.50 29.89 -21.47
N ASP A 351 12.19 29.70 -21.29
CA ASP A 351 11.61 29.14 -20.08
C ASP A 351 12.01 27.67 -19.88
N GLU A 352 12.22 27.29 -18.61
CA GLU A 352 12.61 25.94 -18.20
C GLU A 352 11.50 25.29 -17.36
N VAL A 353 11.02 24.13 -17.79
CA VAL A 353 9.91 23.41 -17.13
C VAL A 353 10.24 21.92 -17.05
N TYR A 354 9.71 21.25 -16.01
CA TYR A 354 9.76 19.80 -15.89
C TYR A 354 8.46 19.20 -16.44
N VAL A 355 8.57 18.30 -17.40
CA VAL A 355 7.44 17.60 -18.03
C VAL A 355 7.68 16.09 -18.06
N PRO A 356 6.65 15.25 -18.20
CA PRO A 356 6.81 13.83 -18.47
C PRO A 356 7.68 13.58 -19.71
N TYR A 357 8.45 12.50 -19.71
CA TYR A 357 9.40 12.19 -20.80
C TYR A 357 8.73 12.11 -22.18
N ASP A 358 7.51 11.59 -22.26
CA ASP A 358 6.79 11.42 -23.52
C ASP A 358 6.44 12.78 -24.14
N THR A 359 5.89 13.68 -23.32
CA THR A 359 5.65 15.08 -23.69
C THR A 359 6.94 15.80 -24.08
N ALA A 360 8.05 15.52 -23.40
CA ALA A 360 9.35 16.11 -23.71
C ALA A 360 9.86 15.69 -25.10
N ILE A 361 9.67 14.42 -25.47
CA ILE A 361 9.99 13.90 -26.80
C ILE A 361 9.12 14.59 -27.85
N ASP A 362 7.81 14.67 -27.63
CA ASP A 362 6.89 15.30 -28.58
C ASP A 362 7.26 16.76 -28.85
N LEU A 363 7.56 17.53 -27.80
CA LEU A 363 7.97 18.93 -27.91
C LEU A 363 9.35 19.10 -28.58
N ARG A 364 10.26 18.15 -28.37
CA ARG A 364 11.56 18.12 -29.05
C ARG A 364 11.41 17.80 -30.53
N ASP A 365 10.60 16.81 -30.87
CA ASP A 365 10.40 16.35 -32.24
C ASP A 365 9.64 17.40 -33.07
N GLN A 366 8.79 18.20 -32.43
CA GLN A 366 8.17 19.40 -33.01
C GLN A 366 9.14 20.61 -33.12
N GLY A 367 10.35 20.50 -32.57
CA GLY A 367 11.35 21.56 -32.57
C GLY A 367 10.90 22.80 -31.78
N ILE A 368 10.13 22.60 -30.72
CA ILE A 368 9.61 23.62 -29.81
C ILE A 368 10.51 23.74 -28.57
N ALA A 369 11.02 22.62 -28.06
CA ALA A 369 11.85 22.59 -26.86
C ALA A 369 13.11 21.70 -27.02
N GLU A 370 14.11 21.95 -26.17
CA GLU A 370 15.31 21.11 -26.02
C GLU A 370 15.30 20.42 -24.66
N ILE A 371 15.62 19.13 -24.62
CA ILE A 371 15.71 18.35 -23.37
C ILE A 371 17.08 18.62 -22.74
N LEU A 372 17.11 19.23 -21.57
CA LEU A 372 18.33 19.52 -20.82
C LEU A 372 18.79 18.30 -19.99
N VAL A 373 17.89 17.79 -19.14
CA VAL A 373 18.21 16.76 -18.14
C VAL A 373 17.00 15.85 -17.94
N ASN A 374 17.26 14.59 -17.60
CA ASN A 374 16.23 13.64 -17.23
C ASN A 374 16.37 13.24 -15.76
N HIS A 375 15.25 13.00 -15.10
CA HIS A 375 15.14 12.66 -13.69
C HIS A 375 14.18 11.50 -13.49
N SER A 376 14.45 10.65 -12.50
CA SER A 376 13.58 9.56 -12.06
C SER A 376 12.62 10.08 -11.02
N VAL A 377 11.32 9.97 -11.27
CA VAL A 377 10.26 10.44 -10.37
C VAL A 377 9.38 9.27 -9.98
N ARG A 378 9.15 9.09 -8.68
CA ARG A 378 8.24 8.08 -8.17
C ARG A 378 6.80 8.46 -8.50
N ARG A 379 5.97 7.48 -8.89
CA ARG A 379 4.52 7.73 -9.05
C ARG A 379 3.88 8.06 -7.71
N LEU A 380 3.10 9.15 -7.67
CA LEU A 380 2.29 9.50 -6.51
C LEU A 380 1.04 8.62 -6.46
N ASN A 381 0.69 8.18 -5.25
CA ASN A 381 -0.43 7.28 -5.00
C ASN A 381 -1.65 8.07 -4.50
N ASP A 382 -2.79 7.90 -5.16
CA ASP A 382 -4.07 8.22 -4.55
C ASP A 382 -4.49 7.02 -3.67
N TYR A 383 -4.24 7.13 -2.36
CA TYR A 383 -4.56 6.06 -1.42
C TYR A 383 -6.06 5.75 -1.35
N ARG A 384 -6.95 6.72 -1.58
CA ARG A 384 -8.40 6.48 -1.56
C ARG A 384 -8.80 5.55 -2.69
N PHE A 385 -8.30 5.82 -3.89
CA PHE A 385 -8.56 5.00 -5.06
C PHE A 385 -7.85 3.64 -4.97
N ILE A 386 -6.56 3.63 -4.61
CA ILE A 386 -5.75 2.42 -4.62
C ILE A 386 -6.21 1.42 -3.56
N LEU A 387 -6.53 1.85 -2.34
CA LEU A 387 -7.01 0.94 -1.29
C LEU A 387 -8.31 0.27 -1.73
N ARG A 388 -9.30 1.05 -2.19
CA ARG A 388 -10.59 0.53 -2.65
C ARG A 388 -10.44 -0.40 -3.86
N ARG A 389 -9.66 -0.01 -4.86
CA ARG A 389 -9.39 -0.83 -6.05
C ARG A 389 -8.69 -2.14 -5.69
N THR A 390 -7.70 -2.07 -4.79
CA THR A 390 -6.95 -3.26 -4.33
C THR A 390 -7.87 -4.22 -3.61
N GLU A 391 -8.78 -3.73 -2.78
CA GLU A 391 -9.77 -4.55 -2.09
C GLU A 391 -10.74 -5.24 -3.05
N LEU A 392 -11.31 -4.49 -4.00
CA LEU A 392 -12.18 -5.06 -5.03
C LEU A 392 -11.47 -6.16 -5.84
N ARG A 393 -10.21 -5.92 -6.23
CA ARG A 393 -9.40 -6.91 -6.95
C ARG A 393 -9.09 -8.14 -6.09
N LEU A 394 -8.86 -7.94 -4.80
CA LEU A 394 -8.60 -9.04 -3.87
C LEU A 394 -9.85 -9.92 -3.69
N ASP A 395 -11.03 -9.31 -3.65
CA ASP A 395 -12.31 -10.03 -3.59
C ASP A 395 -12.61 -10.76 -4.90
N GLU A 396 -12.36 -10.14 -6.06
CA GLU A 396 -12.46 -10.81 -7.36
C GLU A 396 -11.55 -12.05 -7.44
N VAL A 397 -10.30 -11.92 -7.02
CA VAL A 397 -9.34 -13.04 -6.99
C VAL A 397 -9.82 -14.15 -6.05
N ARG A 398 -10.44 -13.81 -4.91
CA ARG A 398 -11.01 -14.82 -4.01
C ARG A 398 -12.18 -15.56 -4.63
N ASP A 399 -13.08 -14.85 -5.31
CA ASP A 399 -14.21 -15.47 -6.01
C ASP A 399 -13.72 -16.42 -7.10
N GLN A 400 -12.67 -16.03 -7.84
CA GLN A 400 -12.00 -16.90 -8.80
C GLN A 400 -11.38 -18.14 -8.12
N ILE A 401 -10.69 -17.99 -6.99
CA ILE A 401 -10.14 -19.12 -6.22
C ILE A 401 -11.25 -20.08 -5.78
N ALA A 402 -12.38 -19.55 -5.26
CA ALA A 402 -13.51 -20.36 -4.83
C ALA A 402 -14.14 -21.13 -6.00
N GLN A 403 -14.32 -20.45 -7.15
CA GLN A 403 -14.82 -21.08 -8.37
C GLN A 403 -13.88 -22.18 -8.87
N GLN A 404 -12.59 -21.91 -8.96
CA GLN A 404 -11.59 -22.89 -9.40
C GLN A 404 -11.51 -24.09 -8.45
N THR A 405 -11.60 -23.85 -7.14
CA THR A 405 -11.63 -24.94 -6.14
C THR A 405 -12.85 -25.84 -6.32
N LYS A 406 -14.04 -25.26 -6.59
CA LYS A 406 -15.25 -26.02 -6.89
C LYS A 406 -15.11 -26.82 -8.19
N GLN A 407 -14.57 -26.20 -9.24
CA GLN A 407 -14.32 -26.88 -10.52
C GLN A 407 -13.34 -28.05 -10.37
N LYS A 408 -12.25 -27.85 -9.61
CA LYS A 408 -11.28 -28.90 -9.29
C LYS A 408 -11.96 -30.10 -8.63
N LYS A 409 -12.80 -29.87 -7.61
CA LYS A 409 -13.52 -30.93 -6.91
C LYS A 409 -14.44 -31.73 -7.84
N ILE A 410 -15.19 -31.05 -8.72
CA ILE A 410 -16.05 -31.72 -9.71
C ILE A 410 -15.21 -32.58 -10.67
N LEU A 411 -14.04 -32.08 -11.09
CA LEU A 411 -13.14 -32.83 -11.96
C LEU A 411 -12.61 -34.09 -11.28
N GLU A 412 -12.20 -33.98 -10.01
CA GLU A 412 -11.73 -35.12 -9.20
C GLU A 412 -12.83 -36.19 -9.03
N GLU A 413 -14.09 -35.77 -8.76
CA GLU A 413 -15.24 -36.68 -8.69
C GLU A 413 -15.53 -37.36 -10.04
N THR A 414 -15.42 -36.61 -11.14
CA THR A 414 -15.64 -37.15 -12.50
C THR A 414 -14.54 -38.13 -12.90
N MET A 415 -13.28 -37.86 -12.52
CA MET A 415 -12.16 -38.79 -12.72
C MET A 415 -12.39 -40.10 -11.97
N ALA A 416 -12.79 -40.02 -10.69
CA ALA A 416 -13.08 -41.21 -9.88
C ALA A 416 -14.22 -42.05 -10.47
N GLN A 417 -15.29 -41.41 -10.99
CA GLN A 417 -16.38 -42.12 -11.68
C GLN A 417 -15.91 -42.77 -13.00
N THR A 418 -15.07 -42.07 -13.76
CA THR A 418 -14.51 -42.59 -15.01
C THR A 418 -13.62 -43.80 -14.75
N ASP A 419 -12.79 -43.76 -13.71
CA ASP A 419 -11.96 -44.88 -13.30
C ASP A 419 -12.79 -46.09 -12.86
N ALA A 420 -13.85 -45.87 -12.07
CA ALA A 420 -14.79 -46.92 -11.69
C ALA A 420 -15.48 -47.55 -12.92
N MET A 421 -15.89 -46.73 -13.90
CA MET A 421 -16.50 -47.20 -15.14
C MET A 421 -15.49 -48.00 -15.99
N ASN A 422 -14.24 -47.55 -16.09
CA ASN A 422 -13.18 -48.27 -16.78
C ASN A 422 -12.90 -49.64 -16.14
N GLN A 423 -12.86 -49.70 -14.80
CA GLN A 423 -12.74 -50.98 -14.08
C GLN A 423 -13.93 -51.91 -14.38
N GLN A 424 -15.16 -51.39 -14.38
CA GLN A 424 -16.34 -52.17 -14.71
C GLN A 424 -16.31 -52.69 -16.15
N PHE A 425 -15.86 -51.87 -17.12
CA PHE A 425 -15.67 -52.31 -18.49
C PHE A 425 -14.62 -53.41 -18.62
N GLN A 426 -13.52 -53.32 -17.87
CA GLN A 426 -12.50 -54.37 -17.87
C GLN A 426 -13.04 -55.69 -17.31
N VAL A 427 -13.83 -55.65 -16.23
CA VAL A 427 -14.49 -56.84 -15.67
C VAL A 427 -15.49 -57.44 -16.67
N THR A 428 -16.33 -56.60 -17.28
CA THR A 428 -17.32 -57.04 -18.27
C THR A 428 -16.65 -57.67 -19.49
N LYS A 429 -15.57 -57.06 -19.99
CA LYS A 429 -14.76 -57.60 -21.07
C LYS A 429 -14.22 -58.99 -20.72
N ASN A 430 -13.62 -59.15 -19.54
CA ASN A 430 -13.09 -60.44 -19.10
C ASN A 430 -14.20 -61.51 -19.00
N HIS A 431 -15.40 -61.16 -18.54
CA HIS A 431 -16.53 -62.08 -18.48
C HIS A 431 -17.00 -62.50 -19.88
N LEU A 432 -17.14 -61.55 -20.80
CA LEU A 432 -17.51 -61.83 -22.20
C LEU A 432 -16.46 -62.68 -22.92
N GLU A 433 -15.17 -62.47 -22.65
CA GLU A 433 -14.09 -63.30 -23.19
C GLU A 433 -14.16 -64.74 -22.65
N SER A 434 -14.48 -64.91 -21.36
CA SER A 434 -14.70 -66.21 -20.73
C SER A 434 -15.90 -66.93 -21.35
N ASP A 435 -17.04 -66.23 -21.46
CA ASP A 435 -18.28 -66.79 -22.02
C ASP A 435 -18.12 -67.20 -23.48
N ASN A 436 -17.45 -66.36 -24.28
CA ASN A 436 -17.12 -66.70 -25.67
C ASN A 436 -16.25 -67.96 -25.73
N GLY A 437 -15.26 -68.07 -24.84
CA GLY A 437 -14.44 -69.28 -24.70
C GLY A 437 -15.26 -70.53 -24.36
N GLN A 438 -16.25 -70.42 -23.49
CA GLN A 438 -17.18 -71.50 -23.15
C GLN A 438 -18.08 -71.87 -24.35
N LEU A 439 -18.68 -70.89 -25.03
CA LEU A 439 -19.52 -71.11 -26.21
C LEU A 439 -18.76 -71.82 -27.33
N ILE A 440 -17.49 -71.50 -27.53
CA ILE A 440 -16.64 -72.21 -28.51
C ILE A 440 -16.47 -73.69 -28.13
N ARG A 441 -16.26 -73.99 -26.84
CA ARG A 441 -16.15 -75.37 -26.35
C ARG A 441 -17.47 -76.12 -26.50
N GLU A 442 -18.59 -75.51 -26.11
CA GLU A 442 -19.93 -76.09 -26.23
C GLU A 442 -20.28 -76.35 -27.69
N ARG A 443 -20.03 -75.39 -28.58
CA ARG A 443 -20.22 -75.58 -30.03
C ARG A 443 -19.40 -76.75 -30.57
N THR A 444 -18.15 -76.87 -30.13
CA THR A 444 -17.28 -77.99 -30.53
C THR A 444 -17.83 -79.33 -30.01
N ALA A 445 -18.30 -79.38 -28.77
CA ALA A 445 -18.91 -80.57 -28.18
C ALA A 445 -20.22 -80.96 -28.88
N VAL A 446 -21.07 -79.99 -29.24
CA VAL A 446 -22.31 -80.21 -30.01
C VAL A 446 -21.99 -80.72 -31.41
N ASP A 447 -20.99 -80.16 -32.10
CA ASP A 447 -20.56 -80.65 -33.42
C ASP A 447 -20.05 -82.10 -33.36
N GLN A 448 -19.24 -82.43 -32.34
CA GLN A 448 -18.78 -83.80 -32.10
C GLN A 448 -19.94 -84.75 -31.79
N PHE A 449 -20.89 -84.32 -30.94
CA PHE A 449 -22.07 -85.11 -30.61
C PHE A 449 -22.97 -85.34 -31.82
N SER A 450 -23.21 -84.31 -32.64
CA SER A 450 -23.98 -84.41 -33.89
C SER A 450 -23.35 -85.42 -34.85
N LYS A 451 -22.02 -85.35 -35.06
CA LYS A 451 -21.29 -86.32 -35.88
C LYS A 451 -21.42 -87.75 -35.36
N LYS A 452 -21.34 -87.92 -34.04
CA LYS A 452 -21.54 -89.25 -33.42
C LYS A 452 -22.96 -89.76 -33.65
N LEU A 453 -23.96 -88.91 -33.50
CA LEU A 453 -25.36 -89.26 -33.71
C LEU A 453 -25.65 -89.63 -35.17
N GLU A 454 -25.07 -88.90 -36.13
CA GLU A 454 -25.12 -89.23 -37.56
C GLU A 454 -24.51 -90.61 -37.84
N GLN A 455 -23.34 -90.91 -37.25
CA GLN A 455 -22.69 -92.22 -37.38
C GLN A 455 -23.53 -93.36 -36.77
N GLU A 456 -24.14 -93.15 -35.60
CA GLU A 456 -25.04 -94.12 -34.96
C GLU A 456 -26.32 -94.33 -35.77
N LEU A 457 -26.85 -93.27 -36.39
CA LEU A 457 -28.03 -93.34 -37.23
C LEU A 457 -27.74 -94.08 -38.55
N ASP A 458 -26.58 -93.84 -39.16
CA ASP A 458 -26.14 -94.56 -40.35
C ASP A 458 -25.82 -96.04 -40.06
N SER A 459 -25.23 -96.36 -38.91
CA SER A 459 -25.02 -97.75 -38.50
C SER A 459 -26.35 -98.46 -38.25
N SER A 460 -27.29 -97.81 -37.54
CA SER A 460 -28.63 -98.35 -37.30
C SER A 460 -29.40 -98.58 -38.60
N ARG A 461 -29.29 -97.66 -39.57
CA ARG A 461 -29.87 -97.82 -40.92
C ARG A 461 -29.28 -99.03 -41.64
N LYS A 462 -27.97 -99.25 -41.57
CA LYS A 462 -27.32 -100.43 -42.15
C LYS A 462 -27.81 -101.72 -41.51
N THR A 463 -27.86 -101.77 -40.17
CA THR A 463 -28.39 -102.93 -39.44
C THR A 463 -29.86 -103.20 -39.78
N LEU A 464 -30.70 -102.16 -39.89
CA LEU A 464 -32.09 -102.30 -40.31
C LEU A 464 -32.21 -102.87 -41.73
N ALA A 465 -31.37 -102.39 -42.66
CA ALA A 465 -31.33 -102.91 -44.02
C ALA A 465 -30.85 -104.37 -44.10
N GLU A 466 -29.88 -104.75 -43.28
CA GLU A 466 -29.41 -106.15 -43.14
C GLU A 466 -30.51 -107.06 -42.58
N LEU A 467 -31.17 -106.65 -41.49
CA LEU A 467 -32.30 -107.38 -40.91
C LEU A 467 -33.46 -107.52 -41.89
N TYR A 468 -33.76 -106.48 -42.68
CA TYR A 468 -34.77 -106.54 -43.73
C TYR A 468 -34.42 -107.57 -44.81
N ARG A 469 -33.16 -107.58 -45.29
CA ARG A 469 -32.68 -108.58 -46.26
C ARG A 469 -32.72 -110.00 -45.70
N LEU A 470 -32.32 -110.19 -44.44
CA LEU A 470 -32.40 -111.49 -43.77
C LEU A 470 -33.84 -111.98 -43.66
N ASN A 471 -34.77 -111.11 -43.23
CA ASN A 471 -36.20 -111.45 -43.19
C ASN A 471 -36.75 -111.80 -44.58
N GLN A 472 -36.32 -111.10 -45.62
CA GLN A 472 -36.72 -111.40 -47.00
C GLN A 472 -36.18 -112.76 -47.45
N GLN A 473 -34.91 -113.08 -47.16
CA GLN A 473 -34.31 -114.38 -47.46
C GLN A 473 -35.00 -115.51 -46.69
N LEU A 474 -35.20 -115.37 -45.39
CA LEU A 474 -35.95 -116.33 -44.56
C LEU A 474 -37.37 -116.55 -45.09
N SER A 475 -38.05 -115.49 -45.55
CA SER A 475 -39.36 -115.62 -46.17
C SER A 475 -39.31 -116.41 -47.48
N GLN A 476 -38.27 -116.20 -48.30
CA GLN A 476 -38.04 -116.97 -49.52
C GLN A 476 -37.73 -118.44 -49.23
N GLU A 477 -36.86 -118.71 -48.24
CA GLU A 477 -36.53 -120.07 -47.79
C GLU A 477 -37.77 -120.79 -47.21
N LEU A 478 -38.59 -120.11 -46.41
CA LEU A 478 -39.86 -120.66 -45.94
C LEU A 478 -40.80 -120.96 -47.09
N THR A 479 -40.86 -120.08 -48.11
CA THR A 479 -41.68 -120.31 -49.31
C THR A 479 -41.16 -121.51 -50.10
N SER A 480 -39.85 -121.65 -50.28
CA SER A 480 -39.26 -122.79 -51.00
C SER A 480 -39.46 -124.10 -50.23
N ILE A 481 -39.28 -124.09 -48.91
CA ILE A 481 -39.59 -125.25 -48.05
C ILE A 481 -41.07 -125.59 -48.17
N HIS A 482 -41.98 -124.61 -48.15
CA HIS A 482 -43.40 -124.84 -48.33
C HIS A 482 -43.73 -125.45 -49.70
N THR A 483 -43.10 -124.99 -50.78
CA THR A 483 -43.29 -125.58 -52.11
C THR A 483 -42.72 -126.98 -52.21
N GLU A 484 -41.53 -127.25 -51.64
CA GLU A 484 -40.91 -128.58 -51.63
C GLU A 484 -41.73 -129.57 -50.78
N LEU A 485 -42.27 -129.13 -49.63
CA LEU A 485 -43.20 -129.93 -48.83
C LEU A 485 -44.50 -130.20 -49.58
N ALA A 486 -45.03 -129.22 -50.31
CA ALA A 486 -46.22 -129.41 -51.13
C ALA A 486 -45.97 -130.43 -52.24
N GLU A 487 -44.82 -130.34 -52.92
CA GLU A 487 -44.39 -131.26 -53.98
C GLU A 487 -44.14 -132.68 -53.43
N LEU A 488 -43.49 -132.83 -52.27
CA LEU A 488 -43.34 -134.14 -51.58
C LEU A 488 -44.67 -134.73 -51.11
N ILE A 489 -45.61 -133.88 -50.68
CA ILE A 489 -46.97 -134.33 -50.35
C ILE A 489 -47.69 -134.78 -51.61
N GLU A 490 -47.57 -134.05 -52.72
CA GLU A 490 -48.16 -134.40 -54.01
C GLU A 490 -47.55 -135.69 -54.57
N GLU A 491 -46.23 -135.86 -54.53
CA GLU A 491 -45.51 -137.08 -54.92
C GLU A 491 -45.91 -138.28 -54.03
N ARG A 492 -46.09 -138.08 -52.71
CA ARG A 492 -46.66 -139.13 -51.83
C ARG A 492 -48.12 -139.44 -52.15
N VAL A 493 -48.92 -138.44 -52.50
CA VAL A 493 -50.32 -138.64 -52.89
C VAL A 493 -50.40 -139.39 -54.22
N GLU A 494 -49.52 -139.11 -55.18
CA GLU A 494 -49.42 -139.84 -56.44
C GLU A 494 -48.89 -141.28 -56.25
N ALA A 495 -47.90 -141.48 -55.38
CA ALA A 495 -47.40 -142.82 -55.05
C ALA A 495 -48.45 -143.70 -54.34
N VAL A 496 -49.34 -143.09 -53.54
CA VAL A 496 -50.48 -143.78 -52.89
C VAL A 496 -51.65 -143.98 -53.86
N ALA A 497 -51.75 -143.20 -54.95
CA ALA A 497 -52.75 -143.38 -56.00
C ALA A 497 -52.34 -144.43 -57.05
N ALA A 498 -51.09 -144.94 -57.01
CA ALA A 498 -50.54 -145.95 -57.92
C ALA A 498 -50.46 -147.37 -57.31
N GLU A 499 -50.88 -147.56 -56.06
CA GLU A 499 -51.30 -148.85 -55.48
C GLU A 499 -52.82 -149.05 -55.66
#